data_AF-A0A7X8WNC1-F1
#
_entry.id   AF-A0A7X8WNC1-F1
#
_cell.length_a   1.000
_cell.length_b   1.000
_cell.length_c   1.000
_cell.angle_alpha   90.00
_cell.angle_beta   90.00
_cell.angle_gamma   90.00
#
_symmetry.space_group_name_H-M   'P 1'
#
loop_
_entity.id
_entity.type
_entity.pdbx_description
1 polymer ?
#
loop_
_entity_poly.entity_id
_entity_poly.type
_entity_poly.pdbx_seq_one_letter_code
_entity_poly.pdbx_strand_id
1 'polypeptide(L)'
;MLDKHTQSVNFNNLETAFKGKSNNDLLGMYLLFKLMNNPTWVALGKKLVSFAFAIHFPIQWIVKPTIYKHFCGGESIEDSSKLIDKLYNRNVGAVLDYAVEGERCEDMFDATCKELLNVIAYSHKSKKTPFSAFKFTGIGSFDLMVKISNNEPLSDLESKSYNRLLKRVDDICKLSYELDVPVLIDAEHSWIQPMLDSVILDMMEKYNKEKAIVQNTYQMYRHDRLEVIKKHHVIAKSEGFYLGLKIVRGAYMEIERERAKKMGYSSPIQPSKEATDKDFNDIIYYLIENVDTISFMVSTHNEESSQLLTV
;
A
#
# COMPACT_ATOMS: atom_id res chain seq x y z
N MET A 1 -24.95 -27.22 -16.81
CA MET A 1 -25.88 -26.94 -15.69
C MET A 1 -25.04 -26.60 -14.48
N LEU A 2 -24.87 -25.32 -14.18
CA LEU A 2 -24.14 -24.82 -13.02
C LEU A 2 -25.18 -24.50 -11.94
N ASP A 3 -25.62 -25.52 -11.22
CA ASP A 3 -26.25 -25.33 -9.92
C ASP A 3 -25.13 -25.25 -8.88
N LYS A 4 -24.71 -24.02 -8.60
CA LYS A 4 -24.11 -23.67 -7.31
C LYS A 4 -24.89 -22.47 -6.80
N HIS A 5 -25.69 -22.70 -5.78
CA HIS A 5 -26.09 -21.65 -4.86
C HIS A 5 -24.81 -21.05 -4.26
N THR A 6 -24.22 -20.08 -4.95
CA THR A 6 -23.23 -19.18 -4.36
C THR A 6 -23.96 -18.39 -3.30
N GLN A 7 -23.80 -18.83 -2.05
CA GLN A 7 -24.27 -18.07 -0.91
C GLN A 7 -23.43 -16.78 -0.91
N SER A 8 -24.01 -15.67 -1.38
CA SER A 8 -23.31 -14.40 -1.38
C SER A 8 -22.85 -14.09 0.04
N VAL A 9 -21.62 -13.58 0.17
CA VAL A 9 -21.07 -13.22 1.48
C VAL A 9 -21.98 -12.15 2.09
N ASN A 10 -22.59 -12.45 3.23
CA ASN A 10 -23.47 -11.52 3.91
C ASN A 10 -22.65 -10.52 4.74
N PHE A 11 -22.35 -9.35 4.16
CA PHE A 11 -21.63 -8.27 4.83
C PHE A 11 -22.42 -7.61 5.98
N ASN A 12 -23.73 -7.86 6.09
CA ASN A 12 -24.57 -7.36 7.19
C ASN A 12 -24.54 -8.27 8.44
N ASN A 13 -23.81 -9.39 8.41
CA ASN A 13 -23.66 -10.26 9.57
C ASN A 13 -22.64 -9.68 10.58
N LEU A 14 -23.11 -8.74 11.41
CA LEU A 14 -22.28 -8.07 12.41
C LEU A 14 -21.72 -9.03 13.48
N GLU A 15 -22.43 -10.11 13.80
CA GLU A 15 -21.95 -11.12 14.74
C GLU A 15 -20.65 -11.76 14.23
N THR A 16 -20.62 -12.13 12.95
CA THR A 16 -19.42 -12.68 12.31
C THR A 16 -18.32 -11.63 12.18
N ALA A 17 -18.66 -10.42 11.71
CA ALA A 17 -17.70 -9.32 11.54
C ALA A 17 -16.98 -8.94 12.84
N PHE A 18 -17.71 -8.92 13.96
CA PHE A 18 -17.20 -8.49 15.26
C PHE A 18 -16.93 -9.61 16.26
N LYS A 19 -17.00 -10.89 15.84
CA LYS A 19 -16.75 -12.08 16.69
C LYS A 19 -15.43 -12.05 17.48
N GLY A 20 -14.48 -11.17 17.12
CA GLY A 20 -13.16 -11.04 17.74
C GLY A 20 -12.97 -9.85 18.67
N LYS A 21 -14.04 -9.10 18.90
CA LYS A 21 -14.05 -7.86 19.67
C LYS A 21 -14.98 -8.02 20.86
N SER A 22 -14.55 -7.52 22.02
CA SER A 22 -15.43 -7.38 23.18
C SER A 22 -16.31 -6.14 23.04
N ASN A 23 -17.39 -6.04 23.82
CA ASN A 23 -18.23 -4.83 23.86
C ASN A 23 -17.42 -3.58 24.22
N ASN A 24 -16.42 -3.71 25.09
CA ASN A 24 -15.53 -2.60 25.45
C ASN A 24 -14.64 -2.19 24.28
N ASP A 25 -14.14 -3.14 23.48
CA ASP A 25 -13.39 -2.82 22.26
C ASP A 25 -14.29 -2.07 21.27
N LEU A 26 -15.53 -2.52 21.07
CA LEU A 26 -16.48 -1.89 20.16
C LEU A 26 -16.87 -0.47 20.59
N LEU A 27 -17.13 -0.27 21.89
CA LEU A 27 -17.42 1.05 22.45
C LEU A 27 -16.22 1.98 22.30
N GLY A 28 -15.00 1.50 22.58
CA GLY A 28 -13.77 2.26 22.39
C GLY A 28 -13.56 2.67 20.94
N MET A 29 -13.78 1.74 19.99
CA MET A 29 -13.75 2.01 18.55
C MET A 29 -14.77 3.08 18.16
N TYR A 30 -16.02 2.94 18.59
CA TYR A 30 -17.08 3.90 18.30
C TYR A 30 -16.73 5.31 18.81
N LEU A 31 -16.25 5.43 20.04
CA LEU A 31 -15.86 6.73 20.61
C LEU A 31 -14.69 7.36 19.85
N LEU A 32 -13.67 6.55 19.51
CA LEU A 32 -12.52 7.00 18.71
C LEU A 32 -12.96 7.54 17.35
N PHE A 33 -13.75 6.77 16.60
CA PHE A 33 -14.23 7.19 15.28
C PHE A 33 -15.16 8.40 15.36
N LYS A 34 -16.01 8.50 16.40
CA LYS A 34 -16.87 9.67 16.61
C LYS A 34 -16.06 10.94 16.85
N LEU A 35 -14.95 10.85 17.58
CA LEU A 35 -14.04 11.98 17.79
C LEU A 35 -13.30 12.37 16.50
N MET A 36 -12.81 11.37 15.74
CA MET A 36 -12.10 11.59 14.48
C MET A 36 -13.00 12.14 13.37
N ASN A 37 -14.29 11.83 13.39
CA ASN A 37 -15.25 12.37 12.43
C ASN A 37 -15.67 13.83 12.73
N ASN A 38 -15.02 14.48 13.70
CA ASN A 38 -15.23 15.90 14.01
C ASN A 38 -13.98 16.71 13.62
N PRO A 39 -14.03 17.50 12.53
CA PRO A 39 -12.88 18.26 12.02
C PRO A 39 -12.27 19.22 13.06
N THR A 40 -13.09 19.79 13.93
CA THR A 40 -12.63 20.72 14.99
C THR A 40 -11.77 20.00 16.01
N TRP A 41 -12.20 18.81 16.47
CA TRP A 41 -11.43 18.00 17.41
C TRP A 41 -10.13 17.48 16.79
N VAL A 42 -10.16 17.07 15.52
CA VAL A 42 -8.96 16.66 14.78
C VAL A 42 -7.96 17.82 14.66
N ALA A 43 -8.43 19.01 14.27
CA ALA A 43 -7.57 20.19 14.14
C ALA A 43 -6.97 20.64 15.48
N LEU A 44 -7.77 20.61 16.56
CA LEU A 44 -7.31 20.91 17.91
C LEU A 44 -6.31 19.87 18.40
N GLY A 45 -6.61 18.58 18.22
CA GLY A 45 -5.73 17.47 18.58
C GLY A 45 -4.37 17.58 17.91
N LYS A 46 -4.33 17.91 16.60
CA LYS A 46 -3.08 18.14 15.87
C LYS A 46 -2.25 19.26 16.51
N LYS A 47 -2.86 20.40 16.84
CA LYS A 47 -2.17 21.52 17.50
C LYS A 47 -1.62 21.12 18.88
N LEU A 48 -2.42 20.41 19.69
CA LEU A 48 -2.01 19.95 21.02
C LEU A 48 -0.86 18.97 20.96
N VAL A 49 -0.90 18.01 20.03
CA VAL A 49 0.19 17.04 19.82
C VAL A 49 1.46 17.76 19.36
N SER A 50 1.37 18.67 18.38
CA SER A 50 2.52 19.46 17.94
C SER A 50 3.10 20.31 19.07
N PHE A 51 2.26 20.93 19.89
CA PHE A 51 2.70 21.68 21.07
C PHE A 51 3.39 20.77 22.09
N ALA A 52 2.81 19.62 22.40
CA ALA A 52 3.38 18.64 23.32
C ALA A 52 4.77 18.17 22.87
N PHE A 53 4.95 17.89 21.57
CA PHE A 53 6.27 17.57 21.03
C PHE A 53 7.25 18.74 21.12
N ALA A 54 6.81 19.97 20.84
CA ALA A 54 7.66 21.16 20.95
C ALA A 54 8.20 21.37 22.38
N ILE A 55 7.38 21.07 23.40
CA ILE A 55 7.80 21.13 24.81
C ILE A 55 8.34 19.81 25.35
N HIS A 56 8.56 18.80 24.51
CA HIS A 56 9.03 17.46 24.89
C HIS A 56 8.15 16.77 25.96
N PHE A 57 6.85 17.07 25.99
CA PHE A 57 5.91 16.48 26.93
C PHE A 57 5.55 15.05 26.52
N PRO A 58 5.66 14.05 27.42
CA PRO A 58 5.42 12.66 27.07
C PRO A 58 3.93 12.37 26.94
N ILE A 59 3.42 12.27 25.70
CA ILE A 59 2.02 11.93 25.38
C ILE A 59 1.79 10.44 25.12
N GLN A 60 2.86 9.64 25.14
CA GLN A 60 2.80 8.22 24.76
C GLN A 60 1.81 7.41 25.59
N TRP A 61 1.65 7.75 26.88
CA TRP A 61 0.69 7.09 27.76
C TRP A 61 -0.79 7.30 27.36
N ILE A 62 -1.11 8.34 26.58
CA ILE A 62 -2.44 8.55 25.99
C ILE A 62 -2.50 7.89 24.61
N VAL A 63 -1.51 8.19 23.76
CA VAL A 63 -1.52 7.80 22.35
C VAL A 63 -1.47 6.29 22.17
N LYS A 64 -0.63 5.60 22.96
CA LYS A 64 -0.43 4.14 22.88
C LYS A 64 -1.71 3.33 23.13
N PRO A 65 -2.43 3.49 24.27
CA PRO A 65 -3.64 2.71 24.52
C PRO A 65 -4.85 3.10 23.68
N THR A 66 -4.80 4.23 22.95
CA THR A 66 -5.93 4.75 22.16
C THR A 66 -5.71 4.59 20.66
N ILE A 67 -5.14 5.62 20.01
CA ILE A 67 -4.93 5.72 18.56
C ILE A 67 -4.00 4.61 18.10
N TYR A 68 -2.85 4.45 18.76
CA TYR A 68 -1.83 3.47 18.33
C TYR A 68 -2.36 2.04 18.37
N LYS A 69 -3.03 1.65 19.47
CA LYS A 69 -3.67 0.32 19.59
C LYS A 69 -4.67 0.02 18.47
N HIS A 70 -5.30 1.04 17.88
CA HIS A 70 -6.27 0.85 16.82
C HIS A 70 -5.64 0.79 15.42
N PHE A 71 -4.61 1.61 15.16
CA PHE A 71 -4.06 1.82 13.82
C PHE A 71 -2.69 1.14 13.59
N CYS A 72 -1.98 0.74 14.64
CA CYS A 72 -0.67 0.09 14.55
C CYS A 72 -0.74 -1.35 15.08
N GLY A 73 -0.12 -2.28 14.35
CA GLY A 73 -0.08 -3.69 14.74
C GLY A 73 0.83 -3.98 15.93
N GLY A 74 1.82 -3.12 16.17
CA GLY A 74 2.82 -3.20 17.23
C GLY A 74 3.96 -2.19 16.97
N GLU A 75 4.87 -2.04 17.93
CA GLU A 75 6.07 -1.20 17.80
C GLU A 75 7.24 -1.95 17.15
N SER A 76 7.16 -3.28 17.14
CA SER A 76 8.13 -4.21 16.55
C SER A 76 7.40 -5.39 15.92
N ILE A 77 8.14 -6.20 15.17
CA ILE A 77 7.63 -7.47 14.63
C ILE A 77 7.22 -8.40 15.79
N GLU A 78 8.02 -8.44 16.86
CA GLU A 78 7.77 -9.22 18.06
C GLU A 78 6.47 -8.79 18.77
N ASP A 79 6.26 -7.49 18.93
CA ASP A 79 5.04 -6.95 19.55
C ASP A 79 3.79 -7.27 18.72
N SER A 80 3.95 -7.29 17.40
CA SER A 80 2.87 -7.57 16.45
C SER A 80 2.46 -9.05 16.42
N SER A 81 3.33 -9.97 16.87
CA SER A 81 3.12 -11.43 16.78
C SER A 81 1.80 -11.90 17.38
N LYS A 82 1.39 -11.39 18.55
CA LYS A 82 0.12 -11.77 19.20
C LYS A 82 -1.10 -11.37 18.38
N LEU A 83 -1.05 -10.21 17.72
CA LEU A 83 -2.13 -9.75 16.85
C LEU A 83 -2.18 -10.58 15.57
N ILE A 84 -1.01 -10.84 14.97
CA ILE A 84 -0.87 -11.69 13.78
C ILE A 84 -1.45 -13.07 14.06
N ASP A 85 -1.14 -13.69 15.20
CA ASP A 85 -1.68 -14.98 15.61
C ASP A 85 -3.20 -14.96 15.76
N LYS A 86 -3.73 -13.90 16.38
CA LYS A 86 -5.18 -13.73 16.54
C LYS A 86 -5.91 -13.62 15.20
N LEU A 87 -5.32 -12.92 14.22
CA LEU A 87 -5.86 -12.78 12.86
C LEU A 87 -5.74 -14.11 12.08
N TYR A 88 -4.57 -14.75 12.18
CA TYR A 88 -4.30 -15.99 11.45
C TYR A 88 -5.15 -17.16 11.91
N ASN A 89 -5.52 -17.23 13.20
CA ASN A 89 -6.51 -18.18 13.73
C ASN A 89 -7.90 -18.06 13.07
N ARG A 90 -8.11 -17.02 12.26
CA ARG A 90 -9.34 -16.77 11.47
C ARG A 90 -9.06 -16.73 9.97
N ASN A 91 -7.93 -17.30 9.54
CA ASN A 91 -7.47 -17.32 8.14
C ASN A 91 -7.22 -15.92 7.56
N VAL A 92 -6.88 -14.94 8.41
CA VAL A 92 -6.48 -13.60 7.98
C VAL A 92 -4.97 -13.48 8.13
N GLY A 93 -4.25 -13.42 7.00
CA GLY A 93 -2.83 -13.09 6.97
C GLY A 93 -2.60 -11.60 7.24
N ALA A 94 -1.40 -11.25 7.69
CA ALA A 94 -0.99 -9.87 7.91
C ALA A 94 0.07 -9.46 6.89
N VAL A 95 -0.03 -8.25 6.35
CA VAL A 95 1.07 -7.61 5.62
C VAL A 95 1.81 -6.72 6.62
N LEU A 96 3.10 -6.97 6.81
CA LEU A 96 3.93 -6.10 7.63
C LEU A 96 4.36 -4.91 6.77
N ASP A 97 3.76 -3.75 7.04
CA ASP A 97 4.12 -2.47 6.42
C ASP A 97 4.98 -1.68 7.42
N TYR A 98 6.26 -1.51 7.09
CA TYR A 98 7.16 -0.67 7.88
C TYR A 98 6.89 0.80 7.52
N ALA A 99 6.16 1.49 8.40
CA ALA A 99 5.58 2.80 8.16
C ALA A 99 6.60 3.97 8.26
N VAL A 100 7.60 3.97 7.38
CA VAL A 100 8.56 5.07 7.21
C VAL A 100 8.41 5.69 5.82
N GLU A 101 8.20 7.00 5.79
CA GLU A 101 8.05 7.81 4.58
C GLU A 101 8.65 9.21 4.78
N GLY A 102 9.11 9.84 3.68
CA GLY A 102 9.51 11.25 3.71
C GLY A 102 10.85 11.57 4.38
N GLU A 103 11.69 10.56 4.62
CA GLU A 103 13.07 10.74 5.06
C GLU A 103 13.91 11.49 4.01
N ARG A 104 15.01 12.13 4.43
CA ARG A 104 15.76 13.06 3.57
C ARG A 104 17.25 12.77 3.45
N CYS A 105 17.80 11.80 4.16
CA CYS A 105 19.22 11.48 4.10
C CYS A 105 19.46 10.00 3.82
N GLU A 106 20.58 9.74 3.15
CA GLU A 106 20.97 8.42 2.67
C GLU A 106 21.17 7.38 3.79
N ASP A 107 21.59 7.80 4.99
CA ASP A 107 21.78 6.87 6.11
C ASP A 107 20.45 6.33 6.65
N MET A 108 19.40 7.18 6.71
CA MET A 108 18.05 6.75 7.13
C MET A 108 17.42 5.85 6.08
N PHE A 109 17.63 6.20 4.82
CA PHE A 109 17.31 5.43 3.63
C PHE A 109 17.94 4.03 3.59
N ASP A 110 19.20 3.89 4.00
CA ASP A 110 19.86 2.59 4.14
C ASP A 110 19.34 1.83 5.36
N ALA A 111 19.06 2.51 6.47
CA ALA A 111 18.47 1.91 7.66
C ALA A 111 17.06 1.35 7.38
N THR A 112 16.22 2.09 6.66
CA THR A 112 14.90 1.63 6.21
C THR A 112 15.03 0.40 5.31
N CYS A 113 15.94 0.41 4.34
CA CYS A 113 16.19 -0.76 3.49
C CYS A 113 16.57 -1.98 4.34
N LYS A 114 17.48 -1.82 5.31
CA LYS A 114 17.87 -2.90 6.21
C LYS A 114 16.68 -3.47 6.98
N GLU A 115 15.78 -2.63 7.46
CA GLU A 115 14.60 -3.10 8.18
C GLU A 115 13.60 -3.82 7.27
N LEU A 116 13.42 -3.36 6.03
CA LEU A 116 12.60 -4.05 5.03
C LEU A 116 13.17 -5.46 4.72
N LEU A 117 14.49 -5.61 4.65
CA LEU A 117 15.12 -6.92 4.49
C LEU A 117 14.88 -7.82 5.71
N ASN A 118 14.89 -7.28 6.94
CA ASN A 118 14.53 -8.04 8.15
C ASN A 118 13.07 -8.49 8.12
N VAL A 119 12.15 -7.63 7.68
CA VAL A 119 10.73 -7.95 7.51
C VAL A 119 10.54 -9.10 6.52
N ILE A 120 11.23 -9.08 5.37
CA ILE A 120 11.19 -10.16 4.39
C ILE A 120 11.72 -11.47 4.99
N ALA A 121 12.86 -11.42 5.69
CA ALA A 121 13.44 -12.59 6.34
C ALA A 121 12.55 -13.17 7.45
N TYR A 122 11.77 -12.32 8.13
CA TYR A 122 10.74 -12.75 9.07
C TYR A 122 9.56 -13.42 8.35
N SER A 123 9.04 -12.77 7.29
CA SER A 123 7.91 -13.27 6.52
C SER A 123 8.17 -14.63 5.89
N HIS A 124 9.39 -14.88 5.42
CA HIS A 124 9.81 -16.20 4.92
C HIS A 124 9.58 -17.34 5.95
N LYS A 125 9.77 -17.04 7.24
CA LYS A 125 9.64 -18.02 8.34
C LYS A 125 8.19 -18.21 8.80
N SER A 126 7.25 -17.40 8.30
CA SER A 126 5.89 -17.32 8.84
C SER A 126 4.84 -17.25 7.73
N LYS A 127 4.06 -18.33 7.58
CA LYS A 127 2.87 -18.35 6.71
C LYS A 127 1.81 -17.31 7.08
N LYS A 128 1.92 -16.72 8.28
CA LYS A 128 0.98 -15.70 8.80
C LYS A 128 1.21 -14.33 8.16
N THR A 129 2.38 -14.12 7.58
CA THR A 129 2.80 -12.88 6.93
C THR A 129 3.21 -13.18 5.49
N PRO A 130 2.23 -13.44 4.59
CA PRO A 130 2.51 -13.97 3.25
C PRO A 130 3.09 -12.93 2.29
N PHE A 131 3.08 -11.64 2.66
CA PHE A 131 3.63 -10.55 1.86
C PHE A 131 4.48 -9.62 2.72
N SER A 132 5.42 -8.93 2.08
CA SER A 132 6.03 -7.70 2.58
C SER A 132 5.49 -6.50 1.80
N ALA A 133 5.67 -5.28 2.33
CA ALA A 133 5.35 -4.06 1.61
C ALA A 133 6.40 -2.96 1.85
N PHE A 134 6.58 -2.07 0.88
CA PHE A 134 7.38 -0.86 1.07
C PHE A 134 6.94 0.29 0.16
N LYS A 135 7.41 1.49 0.49
CA LYS A 135 7.23 2.74 -0.27
C LYS A 135 8.58 3.23 -0.78
N PHE A 136 8.62 3.77 -2.00
CA PHE A 136 9.85 4.29 -2.58
C PHE A 136 10.41 5.43 -1.74
N THR A 137 9.55 6.32 -1.24
CA THR A 137 9.97 7.46 -0.39
C THR A 137 10.53 7.08 0.98
N GLY A 138 10.31 5.85 1.44
CA GLY A 138 11.00 5.31 2.62
C GLY A 138 12.46 4.97 2.32
N ILE A 139 12.79 4.75 1.04
CA ILE A 139 14.11 4.36 0.56
C ILE A 139 14.63 5.28 -0.56
N GLY A 140 14.27 6.55 -0.57
CA GLY A 140 14.82 7.47 -1.57
C GLY A 140 14.27 8.88 -1.47
N SER A 141 15.05 9.83 -1.98
CA SER A 141 14.69 11.24 -1.94
C SER A 141 13.49 11.53 -2.83
N PHE A 142 12.41 12.05 -2.25
CA PHE A 142 11.22 12.46 -2.99
C PHE A 142 11.54 13.44 -4.12
N ASP A 143 12.35 14.46 -3.85
CA ASP A 143 12.70 15.48 -4.84
C ASP A 143 13.47 14.89 -6.03
N LEU A 144 14.30 13.88 -5.78
CA LEU A 144 14.99 13.14 -6.84
C LEU A 144 13.99 12.37 -7.72
N MET A 145 12.99 11.71 -7.10
CA MET A 145 11.95 10.97 -7.83
C MET A 145 11.09 11.90 -8.69
N VAL A 146 10.79 13.11 -8.20
CA VAL A 146 10.09 14.16 -8.95
C VAL A 146 10.87 14.51 -10.21
N LYS A 147 12.18 14.81 -10.07
CA LYS A 147 13.05 15.15 -11.21
C LYS A 147 13.09 14.06 -12.26
N ILE A 148 13.30 12.80 -11.83
CA ILE A 148 13.37 11.66 -12.74
C ILE A 148 12.03 11.47 -13.47
N SER A 149 10.91 11.58 -12.76
CA SER A 149 9.57 11.46 -13.37
C SER A 149 9.26 12.57 -14.38
N ASN A 150 9.89 13.74 -14.23
CA ASN A 150 9.81 14.85 -15.18
C ASN A 150 10.85 14.79 -16.31
N ASN A 151 11.72 13.78 -16.34
CA ASN A 151 12.87 13.69 -17.24
C ASN A 151 13.83 14.89 -17.13
N GLU A 152 13.97 15.44 -15.92
CA GLU A 152 14.92 16.52 -15.64
C GLU A 152 16.35 15.97 -15.56
N PRO A 153 17.37 16.73 -16.01
CA PRO A 153 18.75 16.31 -15.91
C PRO A 153 19.18 16.19 -14.43
N LEU A 154 19.95 15.16 -14.13
CA LEU A 154 20.50 14.90 -12.80
C LEU A 154 21.93 15.43 -12.71
N SER A 155 22.28 16.02 -11.58
CA SER A 155 23.69 16.26 -11.22
C SER A 155 24.42 14.94 -10.93
N ASP A 156 25.75 14.99 -10.81
CA ASP A 156 26.56 13.82 -10.45
C ASP A 156 26.18 13.24 -9.08
N LEU A 157 25.84 14.09 -8.11
CA LEU A 157 25.39 13.66 -6.79
C LEU A 157 24.00 12.99 -6.86
N GLU A 158 23.07 13.59 -7.59
CA GLU A 158 21.73 13.04 -7.80
C GLU A 158 21.79 11.70 -8.55
N SER A 159 22.68 11.58 -9.54
CA SER A 159 22.91 10.32 -10.26
C SER A 159 23.45 9.23 -9.35
N LYS A 160 24.37 9.57 -8.43
CA LYS A 160 24.86 8.63 -7.40
C LYS A 160 23.74 8.22 -6.44
N SER A 161 22.94 9.17 -5.97
CA SER A 161 21.77 8.86 -5.11
C SER A 161 20.73 8.01 -5.84
N TYR A 162 20.52 8.23 -7.13
CA TYR A 162 19.59 7.42 -7.93
C TYR A 162 20.10 5.98 -8.06
N ASN A 163 21.38 5.78 -8.34
CA ASN A 163 21.99 4.45 -8.35
C ASN A 163 21.86 3.74 -6.99
N ARG A 164 21.97 4.47 -5.88
CA ARG A 164 21.74 3.91 -4.53
C ARG A 164 20.28 3.53 -4.29
N LEU A 165 19.33 4.34 -4.77
CA LEU A 165 17.90 3.99 -4.74
C LEU A 165 17.64 2.71 -5.54
N LEU A 166 18.11 2.63 -6.79
CA LEU A 166 17.96 1.44 -7.63
C LEU A 166 18.60 0.20 -6.98
N LYS A 167 19.78 0.35 -6.38
CA LYS A 167 20.42 -0.75 -5.64
C LYS A 167 19.54 -1.25 -4.49
N ARG A 168 18.96 -0.35 -3.70
CA ARG A 168 18.10 -0.73 -2.57
C ARG A 168 16.82 -1.42 -3.03
N VAL A 169 16.20 -0.94 -4.10
CA VAL A 169 15.05 -1.60 -4.73
C VAL A 169 15.44 -3.00 -5.20
N ASP A 170 16.59 -3.15 -5.87
CA ASP A 170 17.08 -4.45 -6.34
C ASP A 170 17.38 -5.40 -5.17
N ASP A 171 18.05 -4.93 -4.11
CA ASP A 171 18.35 -5.74 -2.92
C ASP A 171 17.06 -6.28 -2.27
N ILE A 172 16.02 -5.44 -2.15
CA ILE A 172 14.70 -5.82 -1.60
C ILE A 172 14.01 -6.85 -2.51
N CYS A 173 13.94 -6.58 -3.81
CA CYS A 173 13.27 -7.48 -4.77
C CYS A 173 14.02 -8.81 -4.91
N LYS A 174 15.35 -8.77 -4.89
CA LYS A 174 16.22 -9.95 -4.92
C LYS A 174 15.99 -10.84 -3.71
N LEU A 175 16.03 -10.29 -2.50
CA LEU A 175 15.80 -11.10 -1.30
C LEU A 175 14.38 -11.67 -1.26
N SER A 176 13.40 -10.88 -1.70
CA SER A 176 12.00 -11.32 -1.85
C SER A 176 11.89 -12.52 -2.81
N TYR A 177 12.61 -12.49 -3.92
CA TYR A 177 12.69 -13.59 -4.88
C TYR A 177 13.41 -14.81 -4.30
N GLU A 178 14.59 -14.63 -3.70
CA GLU A 178 15.40 -15.71 -3.12
C GLU A 178 14.69 -16.44 -1.97
N LEU A 179 13.91 -15.72 -1.17
CA LEU A 179 13.17 -16.27 -0.03
C LEU A 179 11.71 -16.60 -0.33
N ASP A 180 11.28 -16.42 -1.58
CA ASP A 180 9.92 -16.69 -2.01
C ASP A 180 8.84 -15.96 -1.18
N VAL A 181 9.06 -14.65 -0.95
CA VAL A 181 8.13 -13.76 -0.26
C VAL A 181 7.74 -12.65 -1.22
N PRO A 182 6.50 -12.64 -1.76
CA PRO A 182 6.07 -11.56 -2.63
C PRO A 182 6.06 -10.20 -1.91
N VAL A 183 6.49 -9.16 -2.64
CA VAL A 183 6.60 -7.79 -2.14
C VAL A 183 5.61 -6.87 -2.86
N LEU A 184 4.82 -6.16 -2.07
CA LEU A 184 3.87 -5.15 -2.51
C LEU A 184 4.54 -3.77 -2.49
N ILE A 185 4.66 -3.14 -3.63
CA ILE A 185 5.23 -1.79 -3.73
C ILE A 185 4.08 -0.79 -3.78
N ASP A 186 4.00 0.05 -2.75
CA ASP A 186 2.90 1.00 -2.62
C ASP A 186 3.00 2.13 -3.64
N ALA A 187 1.85 2.54 -4.14
CA ALA A 187 1.72 3.72 -4.98
C ALA A 187 1.58 4.96 -4.12
N GLU A 188 2.24 6.02 -4.55
CA GLU A 188 2.38 7.25 -3.78
C GLU A 188 1.73 8.41 -4.56
N HIS A 189 2.45 9.52 -4.73
CA HIS A 189 1.97 10.69 -5.44
C HIS A 189 2.05 10.53 -6.97
N SER A 190 1.05 11.06 -7.69
CA SER A 190 0.90 10.88 -9.13
C SER A 190 2.12 11.35 -9.94
N TRP A 191 2.83 12.36 -9.45
CA TRP A 191 3.96 13.00 -10.12
C TRP A 191 5.31 12.33 -9.84
N ILE A 192 5.38 11.31 -8.98
CA ILE A 192 6.53 10.41 -8.88
C ILE A 192 6.24 9.04 -9.49
N GLN A 193 4.96 8.72 -9.70
CA GLN A 193 4.54 7.42 -10.19
C GLN A 193 5.14 7.00 -11.54
N PRO A 194 5.45 7.90 -12.51
CA PRO A 194 6.11 7.49 -13.75
C PRO A 194 7.46 6.79 -13.52
N MET A 195 8.30 7.32 -12.62
CA MET A 195 9.56 6.66 -12.28
C MET A 195 9.33 5.34 -11.56
N LEU A 196 8.42 5.33 -10.56
CA LEU A 196 8.09 4.13 -9.79
C LEU A 196 7.61 3.01 -10.72
N ASP A 197 6.62 3.29 -11.58
CA ASP A 197 6.07 2.31 -12.51
C ASP A 197 7.15 1.71 -13.42
N SER A 198 8.07 2.53 -13.93
CA SER A 198 9.19 2.07 -14.77
C SER A 198 10.13 1.14 -14.00
N VAL A 199 10.62 1.58 -12.83
CA VAL A 199 11.56 0.79 -12.03
C VAL A 199 10.91 -0.53 -11.58
N ILE A 200 9.63 -0.50 -11.22
CA ILE A 200 8.91 -1.70 -10.78
C ILE A 200 8.73 -2.68 -11.95
N LEU A 201 8.42 -2.21 -13.15
CA LEU A 201 8.38 -3.07 -14.34
C LEU A 201 9.72 -3.74 -14.63
N ASP A 202 10.84 -3.00 -14.53
CA ASP A 202 12.18 -3.57 -14.69
C ASP A 202 12.44 -4.69 -13.66
N MET A 203 11.99 -4.50 -12.41
CA MET A 203 12.10 -5.51 -11.36
C MET A 203 11.19 -6.73 -11.59
N MET A 204 9.97 -6.52 -12.12
CA MET A 204 9.08 -7.61 -12.52
C MET A 204 9.68 -8.41 -13.68
N GLU A 205 10.23 -7.74 -14.69
CA GLU A 205 10.90 -8.42 -15.79
C GLU A 205 12.05 -9.28 -15.27
N LYS A 206 12.82 -8.78 -14.30
CA LYS A 206 13.95 -9.51 -13.71
C LYS A 206 13.52 -10.70 -12.83
N TYR A 207 12.50 -10.54 -11.98
CA TYR A 207 12.19 -11.50 -10.91
C TYR A 207 10.88 -12.28 -11.07
N ASN A 208 9.94 -11.85 -11.92
CA ASN A 208 8.63 -12.50 -12.05
C ASN A 208 8.56 -13.53 -13.19
N LYS A 209 9.59 -14.37 -13.37
CA LYS A 209 9.63 -15.32 -14.50
C LYS A 209 8.67 -16.49 -14.32
N GLU A 210 8.60 -17.06 -13.13
CA GLU A 210 7.74 -18.23 -12.84
C GLU A 210 6.43 -17.86 -12.12
N LYS A 211 6.44 -16.76 -11.37
CA LYS A 211 5.31 -16.22 -10.62
C LYS A 211 5.56 -14.77 -10.24
N ALA A 212 4.53 -14.06 -9.80
CA ALA A 212 4.68 -12.68 -9.36
C ALA A 212 5.26 -12.56 -7.94
N ILE A 213 6.56 -12.24 -7.85
CA ILE A 213 7.22 -11.85 -6.61
C ILE A 213 7.08 -10.34 -6.39
N VAL A 214 7.40 -9.54 -7.39
CA VAL A 214 7.30 -8.08 -7.34
C VAL A 214 5.91 -7.66 -7.79
N GLN A 215 5.20 -6.86 -6.99
CA GLN A 215 3.84 -6.41 -7.30
C GLN A 215 3.71 -4.89 -7.18
N ASN A 216 3.23 -4.25 -8.25
CA ASN A 216 3.00 -2.81 -8.29
C ASN A 216 1.61 -2.48 -7.74
N THR A 217 1.45 -1.37 -7.03
CA THR A 217 0.13 -0.88 -6.62
C THR A 217 -0.41 0.13 -7.65
N TYR A 218 -1.68 -0.02 -8.03
CA TYR A 218 -2.36 0.91 -8.93
C TYR A 218 -3.52 1.60 -8.20
N GLN A 219 -3.52 2.93 -8.21
CA GLN A 219 -4.55 3.76 -7.59
C GLN A 219 -5.66 4.08 -8.60
N MET A 220 -6.73 3.30 -8.61
CA MET A 220 -7.81 3.38 -9.59
C MET A 220 -8.62 4.68 -9.54
N TYR A 221 -8.39 5.55 -8.56
CA TYR A 221 -8.90 6.91 -8.59
C TYR A 221 -8.28 7.77 -9.69
N ARG A 222 -7.19 7.34 -10.36
CA ARG A 222 -6.60 8.05 -11.49
C ARG A 222 -7.22 7.56 -12.78
N HIS A 223 -7.58 8.51 -13.64
CA HIS A 223 -8.29 8.23 -14.89
C HIS A 223 -7.49 7.42 -15.92
N ASP A 224 -6.18 7.24 -15.70
CA ASP A 224 -5.28 6.54 -16.63
C ASP A 224 -5.01 5.08 -16.25
N ARG A 225 -5.29 4.65 -15.01
CA ARG A 225 -4.76 3.40 -14.48
C ARG A 225 -5.32 2.15 -15.14
N LEU A 226 -6.58 2.17 -15.56
CA LEU A 226 -7.20 1.04 -16.25
C LEU A 226 -6.43 0.68 -17.52
N GLU A 227 -6.11 1.68 -18.35
CA GLU A 227 -5.35 1.48 -19.59
C GLU A 227 -3.86 1.21 -19.33
N VAL A 228 -3.27 1.81 -18.29
CA VAL A 228 -1.89 1.53 -17.88
C VAL A 228 -1.72 0.08 -17.43
N ILE A 229 -2.65 -0.48 -16.64
CA ILE A 229 -2.61 -1.89 -16.22
C ILE A 229 -2.64 -2.82 -17.45
N LYS A 230 -3.54 -2.57 -18.41
CA LYS A 230 -3.61 -3.36 -19.65
C LYS A 230 -2.32 -3.24 -20.46
N LYS A 231 -1.74 -2.05 -20.57
CA LYS A 231 -0.45 -1.84 -21.24
C LYS A 231 0.68 -2.62 -20.56
N HIS A 232 0.77 -2.55 -19.23
CA HIS A 232 1.78 -3.28 -18.47
C HIS A 232 1.59 -4.80 -18.61
N HIS A 233 0.35 -5.26 -18.72
CA HIS A 233 0.06 -6.67 -18.99
C HIS A 233 0.51 -7.11 -20.38
N VAL A 234 0.34 -6.26 -21.41
CA VAL A 234 0.87 -6.53 -22.75
C VAL A 234 2.39 -6.63 -22.73
N ILE A 235 3.07 -5.71 -22.05
CA ILE A 235 4.54 -5.73 -21.86
C ILE A 235 4.95 -7.03 -21.15
N ALA A 236 4.26 -7.40 -20.07
CA ALA A 236 4.53 -8.63 -19.32
C ALA A 236 4.45 -9.88 -20.22
N LYS A 237 3.44 -9.94 -21.10
CA LYS A 237 3.32 -11.05 -22.07
C LYS A 237 4.41 -11.02 -23.13
N SER A 238 4.81 -9.85 -23.65
CA SER A 238 5.84 -9.77 -24.69
C SER A 238 7.23 -10.13 -24.17
N GLU A 239 7.56 -9.69 -22.97
CA GLU A 239 8.87 -9.91 -22.34
C GLU A 239 8.93 -11.18 -21.47
N GLY A 240 7.83 -11.95 -21.41
CA GLY A 240 7.78 -13.26 -20.76
C GLY A 240 7.93 -13.20 -19.24
N PHE A 241 7.15 -12.36 -18.56
CA PHE A 241 7.04 -12.34 -17.10
C PHE A 241 5.60 -12.22 -16.63
N TYR A 242 5.34 -12.60 -15.37
CA TYR A 242 4.02 -12.48 -14.74
C TYR A 242 3.80 -11.07 -14.21
N LEU A 243 2.67 -10.46 -14.56
CA LEU A 243 2.29 -9.16 -14.00
C LEU A 243 1.79 -9.36 -12.56
N GLY A 244 2.51 -8.80 -11.59
CA GLY A 244 2.08 -8.73 -10.20
C GLY A 244 1.45 -7.38 -9.88
N LEU A 245 0.26 -7.35 -9.27
CA LEU A 245 -0.34 -6.06 -8.91
C LEU A 245 -1.24 -6.07 -7.69
N LYS A 246 -1.38 -4.90 -7.08
CA LYS A 246 -2.39 -4.57 -6.08
C LYS A 246 -3.23 -3.41 -6.62
N ILE A 247 -4.55 -3.50 -6.57
CA ILE A 247 -5.42 -2.35 -6.86
C ILE A 247 -5.97 -1.76 -5.57
N VAL A 248 -5.95 -0.43 -5.49
CA VAL A 248 -6.58 0.40 -4.45
C VAL A 248 -7.40 1.50 -5.12
N ARG A 249 -8.29 2.18 -4.41
CA ARG A 249 -8.86 3.44 -4.92
C ARG A 249 -7.78 4.51 -4.98
N GLY A 250 -7.27 4.94 -3.83
CA GLY A 250 -6.23 5.96 -3.71
C GLY A 250 -6.32 6.67 -2.37
N ALA A 251 -5.22 7.29 -1.92
CA ALA A 251 -5.12 7.87 -0.58
C ALA A 251 -4.77 9.38 -0.57
N TYR A 252 -4.50 9.99 -1.73
CA TYR A 252 -3.95 11.34 -1.83
C TYR A 252 -4.89 12.35 -2.51
N MET A 253 -6.20 12.10 -2.53
CA MET A 253 -7.19 12.82 -3.34
C MET A 253 -7.13 14.35 -3.22
N GLU A 254 -7.06 14.84 -1.99
CA GLU A 254 -7.03 16.27 -1.68
C GLU A 254 -5.75 16.91 -2.21
N ILE A 255 -4.60 16.29 -1.92
CA ILE A 255 -3.28 16.78 -2.34
C ILE A 255 -3.16 16.79 -3.86
N GLU A 256 -3.65 15.76 -4.55
CA GLU A 256 -3.65 15.70 -6.01
C GLU A 256 -4.46 16.86 -6.63
N ARG A 257 -5.65 17.14 -6.10
CA ARG A 257 -6.51 18.23 -6.58
C ARG A 257 -5.93 19.61 -6.26
N GLU A 258 -5.40 19.80 -5.05
CA GLU A 258 -4.74 21.04 -4.64
C GLU A 258 -3.53 21.34 -5.51
N ARG A 259 -2.69 20.34 -5.78
CA ARG A 259 -1.52 20.47 -6.64
C ARG A 259 -1.92 20.82 -8.07
N ALA A 260 -2.89 20.10 -8.64
CA ALA A 260 -3.39 20.36 -10.00
C ALA A 260 -3.90 21.80 -10.15
N LYS A 261 -4.70 22.27 -9.18
CA LYS A 261 -5.16 23.67 -9.13
C LYS A 261 -4.00 24.67 -9.03
N LYS A 262 -3.03 24.42 -8.15
CA LYS A 262 -1.88 25.31 -7.93
C LYS A 262 -0.98 25.40 -9.17
N MET A 263 -0.80 24.30 -9.89
CA MET A 263 0.09 24.22 -11.05
C MET A 263 -0.63 24.45 -12.39
N GLY A 264 -1.96 24.58 -12.39
CA GLY A 264 -2.74 24.92 -13.57
C GLY A 264 -2.96 23.78 -14.56
N TYR A 265 -2.86 22.52 -14.13
CA TYR A 265 -3.16 21.35 -14.96
C TYR A 265 -4.44 20.63 -14.50
N SER A 266 -5.03 19.82 -15.38
CA SER A 266 -6.24 19.04 -15.05
C SER A 266 -5.94 17.99 -13.98
N SER A 267 -6.86 17.82 -13.02
CA SER A 267 -6.68 16.82 -11.97
C SER A 267 -6.42 15.42 -12.56
N PRO A 268 -5.40 14.68 -12.08
CA PRO A 268 -5.08 13.35 -12.61
C PRO A 268 -6.05 12.28 -12.10
N ILE A 269 -6.97 12.66 -11.20
CA ILE A 269 -7.94 11.77 -10.58
C ILE A 269 -9.33 11.93 -11.19
N GLN A 270 -10.11 10.87 -11.09
CA GLN A 270 -11.47 10.77 -11.55
C GLN A 270 -12.35 11.91 -10.98
N PRO A 271 -13.34 12.38 -11.75
CA PRO A 271 -14.16 13.53 -11.37
C PRO A 271 -15.04 13.24 -10.16
N SER A 272 -15.40 11.98 -9.93
CA SER A 272 -16.25 11.56 -8.82
C SER A 272 -15.83 10.21 -8.24
N LYS A 273 -16.40 9.89 -7.07
CA LYS A 273 -16.22 8.60 -6.40
C LYS A 273 -16.84 7.47 -7.22
N GLU A 274 -17.98 7.72 -7.86
CA GLU A 274 -18.67 6.77 -8.74
C GLU A 274 -17.82 6.45 -9.98
N ALA A 275 -17.15 7.45 -10.55
CA ALA A 275 -16.21 7.23 -11.65
C ALA A 275 -15.00 6.37 -11.21
N THR A 276 -14.48 6.61 -10.00
CA THR A 276 -13.43 5.76 -9.41
C THR A 276 -13.92 4.33 -9.19
N ASP A 277 -15.13 4.15 -8.66
CA ASP A 277 -15.71 2.84 -8.39
C ASP A 277 -15.96 2.06 -9.67
N LYS A 278 -16.42 2.74 -10.73
CA LYS A 278 -16.60 2.13 -12.04
C LYS A 278 -15.29 1.56 -12.56
N ASP A 279 -14.22 2.36 -12.60
CA ASP A 279 -12.92 1.87 -13.06
C ASP A 279 -12.34 0.77 -12.17
N PHE A 280 -12.52 0.90 -10.85
CA PHE A 280 -12.09 -0.12 -9.88
C PHE A 280 -12.83 -1.45 -10.06
N ASN A 281 -14.13 -1.41 -10.36
CA ASN A 281 -14.94 -2.62 -10.58
C ASN A 281 -14.69 -3.21 -11.97
N ASP A 282 -14.57 -2.37 -13.01
CA ASP A 282 -14.31 -2.81 -14.38
C ASP A 282 -12.97 -3.55 -14.49
N ILE A 283 -11.92 -3.06 -13.82
CA ILE A 283 -10.61 -3.71 -13.86
C ILE A 283 -10.63 -5.09 -13.17
N ILE A 284 -11.47 -5.31 -12.15
CA ILE A 284 -11.57 -6.61 -11.46
C ILE A 284 -11.94 -7.73 -12.45
N TYR A 285 -12.91 -7.49 -13.34
CA TYR A 285 -13.28 -8.48 -14.35
C TYR A 285 -12.10 -8.84 -15.26
N TYR A 286 -11.38 -7.83 -15.75
CA TYR A 286 -10.18 -8.04 -16.57
C TYR A 286 -9.09 -8.84 -15.82
N LEU A 287 -8.89 -8.57 -14.53
CA LEU A 287 -7.93 -9.30 -13.70
C LEU A 287 -8.32 -10.78 -13.55
N ILE A 288 -9.60 -11.06 -13.28
CA ILE A 288 -10.13 -12.43 -13.15
C ILE A 288 -10.01 -13.20 -14.48
N GLU A 289 -10.32 -12.56 -15.60
CA GLU A 289 -10.21 -13.17 -16.94
C GLU A 289 -8.76 -13.51 -17.34
N ASN A 290 -7.77 -12.96 -16.64
CA ASN A 290 -6.35 -13.11 -16.96
C ASN A 290 -5.52 -13.66 -15.79
N VAL A 291 -6.13 -14.45 -14.89
CA VAL A 291 -5.47 -15.06 -13.73
C VAL A 291 -4.26 -15.94 -14.07
N ASP A 292 -4.20 -16.49 -15.29
CA ASP A 292 -3.08 -17.33 -15.74
C ASP A 292 -1.79 -16.53 -15.96
N THR A 293 -1.88 -15.21 -16.17
CA THR A 293 -0.73 -14.33 -16.47
C THR A 293 -0.63 -13.11 -15.55
N ILE A 294 -1.65 -12.88 -14.72
CA ILE A 294 -1.69 -11.81 -13.72
C ILE A 294 -1.90 -12.42 -12.34
N SER A 295 -1.00 -12.10 -11.40
CA SER A 295 -1.26 -12.27 -9.97
C SER A 295 -1.71 -10.95 -9.38
N PHE A 296 -2.85 -10.93 -8.68
CA PHE A 296 -3.39 -9.69 -8.16
C PHE A 296 -3.91 -9.75 -6.72
N MET A 297 -3.88 -8.58 -6.06
CA MET A 297 -4.54 -8.31 -4.79
C MET A 297 -5.56 -7.17 -4.98
N VAL A 298 -6.81 -7.39 -4.55
CA VAL A 298 -7.83 -6.33 -4.52
C VAL A 298 -7.96 -5.79 -3.10
N SER A 299 -7.57 -4.53 -2.90
CA SER A 299 -7.61 -3.86 -1.60
C SER A 299 -8.80 -2.89 -1.53
N THR A 300 -9.90 -3.33 -0.93
CA THR A 300 -11.14 -2.54 -0.81
C THR A 300 -11.90 -2.87 0.47
N HIS A 301 -12.58 -1.87 1.03
CA HIS A 301 -13.60 -2.03 2.08
C HIS A 301 -15.01 -1.81 1.54
N ASN A 302 -15.15 -1.62 0.23
CA ASN A 302 -16.46 -1.43 -0.40
C ASN A 302 -17.12 -2.78 -0.64
N GLU A 303 -18.34 -2.93 -0.13
CA GLU A 303 -19.13 -4.14 -0.21
C GLU A 303 -19.38 -4.59 -1.65
N GLU A 304 -19.84 -3.69 -2.52
CA GLU A 304 -20.14 -3.98 -3.93
C GLU A 304 -18.90 -4.51 -4.66
N SER A 305 -17.76 -3.82 -4.55
CA SER A 305 -16.50 -4.27 -5.14
C SER A 305 -16.04 -5.62 -4.57
N SER A 306 -16.30 -5.89 -3.29
CA SER A 306 -15.93 -7.14 -2.63
C SER A 306 -16.81 -8.31 -3.09
N GLN A 307 -18.09 -8.06 -3.36
CA GLN A 307 -19.03 -9.07 -3.88
C GLN A 307 -18.60 -9.59 -5.26
N LEU A 308 -17.95 -8.76 -6.09
CA LEU A 308 -17.39 -9.17 -7.39
C LEU A 308 -16.34 -10.30 -7.29
N LEU A 309 -15.74 -10.47 -6.12
CA LEU A 309 -14.71 -11.50 -5.85
C LEU A 309 -15.28 -12.76 -5.21
N THR A 310 -16.58 -12.78 -4.93
CA THR A 310 -17.25 -13.96 -4.36
C THR A 310 -17.69 -14.87 -5.50
N VAL A 311 -17.10 -16.06 -5.56
CA VAL A 311 -17.36 -17.09 -6.59
C VAL A 311 -17.91 -18.36 -5.94
#